data_AF-A0A7V5ZFR3-F1
#
_entry.id   AF-A0A7V5ZFR3-F1
#
_cell.length_a   1.000
_cell.length_b   1.000
_cell.length_c   1.000
_cell.angle_alpha   90.00
_cell.angle_beta   90.00
_cell.angle_gamma   90.00
#
_symmetry.space_group_name_H-M   'P 1'
#
loop_
_entity.id
_entity.type
_entity.pdbx_description
1 polymer ?
#
loop_
_entity_poly.entity_id
_entity_poly.type
_entity_poly.pdbx_seq_one_letter_code
_entity_poly.pdbx_strand_id
1 'polypeptide(L)'
;MGWTVRLANAARTRDRTGIPYAVRRRPRAGEHGAAALPGRDRRSDTAGGSAFPDTDESYRLAHLARRCRGGAVEEASVSGNRVVTSPPPPSALRPLVLPQREEFLTADGLRVILVEDRRVPFVTLRLVVRAGSAHDPADLPGLASLTAHCLTQGTEKRKSFQFARAVEELGATLEAHANRDYSIVSATVLAENLNSLLRLLAETVRMPAFSEEEVEL
;
A
#
# COMPACT_ATOMS: atom_id res chain seq x y z
N MET A 1 1.23 35.58 -11.30
CA MET A 1 0.42 34.40 -11.65
C MET A 1 0.43 33.44 -10.46
N GLY A 2 -0.46 33.64 -9.49
CA GLY A 2 -0.51 32.89 -8.24
C GLY A 2 -1.71 31.95 -8.22
N TRP A 3 -1.46 30.65 -8.15
CA TRP A 3 -2.52 29.64 -8.02
C TRP A 3 -2.83 29.48 -6.53
N THR A 4 -3.84 30.20 -6.05
CA THR A 4 -4.38 30.01 -4.69
C THR A 4 -5.61 29.13 -4.80
N VAL A 5 -5.42 27.82 -4.60
CA VAL A 5 -6.53 26.92 -4.30
C VAL A 5 -7.01 27.28 -2.88
N ARG A 6 -8.09 28.06 -2.80
CA ARG A 6 -8.83 28.29 -1.57
C ARG A 6 -9.64 27.02 -1.26
N LEU A 7 -9.03 26.09 -0.54
CA LEU A 7 -9.81 25.13 0.25
C LEU A 7 -10.47 25.94 1.37
N ALA A 8 -11.79 26.11 1.27
CA ALA A 8 -12.58 26.77 2.28
C ALA A 8 -12.53 25.93 3.57
N ASN A 9 -11.67 26.36 4.49
CA ASN A 9 -11.63 25.84 5.85
C ASN A 9 -12.90 26.30 6.59
N ALA A 10 -13.95 25.49 6.53
CA ALA A 10 -15.17 25.69 7.31
C ALA A 10 -14.93 25.28 8.77
N ALA A 11 -14.24 26.14 9.51
CA ALA A 11 -14.16 26.09 10.96
C ALA A 11 -15.47 26.64 11.57
N ARG A 12 -16.33 25.73 12.05
CA ARG A 12 -17.40 25.92 13.05
C ARG A 12 -17.94 24.50 13.31
N THR A 13 -18.01 23.90 14.50
CA THR A 13 -18.06 24.33 15.89
C THR A 13 -17.75 23.10 16.77
N ARG A 14 -17.22 23.34 17.98
CA ARG A 14 -16.89 22.40 19.06
C ARG A 14 -17.77 21.13 19.21
N ASP A 15 -17.10 20.00 19.41
CA ASP A 15 -17.40 18.96 20.43
C ASP A 15 -16.11 18.14 20.66
N ARG A 16 -15.31 18.37 21.71
CA ARG A 16 -15.38 17.83 23.07
C ARG A 16 -15.26 16.29 23.21
N THR A 17 -14.30 15.67 22.54
CA THR A 17 -13.65 14.46 23.10
C THR A 17 -12.14 14.50 22.88
N GLY A 18 -11.41 14.67 23.97
CA GLY A 18 -9.95 14.56 24.00
C GLY A 18 -9.53 13.09 23.99
N ILE A 19 -8.75 12.69 23.01
CA ILE A 19 -8.01 11.42 23.02
C ILE A 19 -6.55 11.75 22.69
N PRO A 20 -5.64 11.80 23.68
CA PRO A 20 -4.22 11.96 23.39
C PRO A 20 -3.63 10.62 22.94
N TYR A 21 -2.98 10.62 21.77
CA TYR A 21 -2.14 9.53 21.32
C TYR A 21 -0.83 9.54 22.12
N ALA A 22 -0.63 8.53 22.98
CA ALA A 22 0.61 8.35 23.74
C ALA A 22 1.55 7.41 22.96
N VAL A 23 2.55 8.00 22.30
CA VAL A 23 3.70 7.26 21.74
C VAL A 23 4.58 6.79 22.91
N ARG A 24 4.44 5.52 23.32
CA ARG A 24 5.39 4.90 24.24
C ARG A 24 6.66 4.50 23.48
N ARG A 25 7.71 5.31 23.62
CA ARG A 25 9.10 4.91 23.33
C ARG A 25 9.48 3.78 24.30
N ARG A 26 9.80 2.59 23.79
CA ARG A 26 10.47 1.56 24.60
C ARG A 26 11.96 1.94 24.75
N PRO A 27 12.53 1.85 25.95
CA PRO A 27 13.94 2.13 26.17
C PRO A 27 14.83 1.00 25.65
N ARG A 28 16.02 1.40 25.17
CA ARG A 28 17.18 0.54 24.92
C ARG A 28 17.53 -0.26 26.18
N ALA A 29 17.67 -1.57 26.04
CA ALA A 29 18.48 -2.39 26.93
C ALA A 29 19.54 -3.09 26.08
N GLY A 30 20.79 -2.94 26.49
CA GLY A 30 21.97 -3.37 25.75
C GLY A 30 22.31 -4.85 25.93
N GLU A 31 23.20 -5.26 25.02
CA GLU A 31 24.36 -6.10 25.27
C GLU A 31 24.15 -7.49 25.86
N HIS A 32 24.09 -8.51 25.00
CA HIS A 32 24.83 -9.75 25.22
C HIS A 32 25.39 -10.27 23.89
N GLY A 33 26.68 -10.59 23.92
CA GLY A 33 27.50 -10.89 22.76
C GLY A 33 27.42 -12.33 22.24
N ALA A 34 28.10 -12.47 21.11
CA ALA A 34 28.79 -13.65 20.58
C ALA A 34 27.98 -14.92 20.32
N ALA A 35 27.82 -15.25 19.04
CA ALA A 35 28.31 -16.52 18.49
C ALA A 35 28.42 -16.41 16.97
N ALA A 36 29.66 -16.52 16.47
CA ALA A 36 29.95 -16.72 15.06
C ALA A 36 29.42 -18.09 14.60
N LEU A 37 28.69 -18.12 13.50
CA LEU A 37 28.30 -19.36 12.82
C LEU A 37 29.15 -19.53 11.56
N PRO A 38 29.66 -20.75 11.29
CA PRO A 38 30.62 -21.01 10.22
C PRO A 38 29.99 -21.06 8.83
N GLY A 39 30.87 -20.92 7.83
CA GLY A 39 30.57 -20.74 6.42
C GLY A 39 29.65 -21.78 5.79
N ARG A 40 28.75 -21.28 4.93
CA ARG A 40 27.99 -22.08 3.98
C ARG A 40 28.85 -22.34 2.75
N ASP A 41 29.32 -23.57 2.63
CA ASP A 41 29.82 -24.12 1.38
C ASP A 41 28.68 -24.20 0.36
N ARG A 42 28.92 -23.60 -0.81
CA ARG A 42 28.14 -23.81 -2.02
C ARG A 42 28.51 -25.17 -2.58
N ARG A 43 27.54 -26.08 -2.66
CA ARG A 43 27.52 -27.11 -3.69
C ARG A 43 26.19 -27.07 -4.42
N SER A 44 26.34 -26.92 -5.73
CA SER A 44 25.35 -27.20 -6.75
C SER A 44 24.89 -28.65 -6.64
N ASP A 45 23.63 -28.91 -6.97
CA ASP A 45 23.31 -29.74 -8.14
C ASP A 45 21.80 -29.95 -8.29
N THR A 46 21.32 -29.56 -9.47
CA THR A 46 20.54 -30.39 -10.40
C THR A 46 19.08 -30.73 -10.08
N ALA A 47 18.23 -30.14 -10.93
CA ALA A 47 17.04 -30.70 -11.60
C ALA A 47 15.82 -31.16 -10.79
N GLY A 48 14.66 -30.92 -11.41
CA GLY A 48 13.45 -31.74 -11.21
C GLY A 48 12.28 -30.93 -10.70
N GLY A 49 11.30 -30.69 -11.58
CA GLY A 49 10.08 -29.96 -11.27
C GLY A 49 9.24 -30.62 -10.18
N SER A 50 8.57 -29.79 -9.38
CA SER A 50 7.49 -30.24 -8.50
C SER A 50 6.16 -29.99 -9.19
N ALA A 51 5.72 -31.02 -9.92
CA ALA A 51 4.31 -31.30 -10.11
C ALA A 51 3.66 -31.52 -8.74
N PHE A 52 2.50 -30.88 -8.54
CA PHE A 52 1.57 -31.24 -7.46
C PHE A 52 1.04 -32.66 -7.72
N PRO A 53 0.89 -33.49 -6.68
CA PRO A 53 -0.23 -34.41 -6.69
C PRO A 53 -1.03 -34.45 -5.39
N ASP A 54 -2.28 -34.78 -5.64
CA ASP A 54 -3.44 -35.04 -4.81
C ASP A 54 -3.25 -35.98 -3.61
N THR A 55 -3.95 -35.60 -2.55
CA THR A 55 -5.03 -36.34 -1.85
C THR A 55 -4.92 -37.85 -1.60
N ASP A 56 -5.21 -38.15 -0.33
CA ASP A 56 -5.90 -39.33 0.23
C ASP A 56 -5.08 -40.47 0.84
N GLU A 57 -5.74 -41.16 1.77
CA GLU A 57 -5.38 -42.46 2.35
C GLU A 57 -4.36 -42.49 3.50
N SER A 58 -4.82 -42.15 4.71
CA SER A 58 -4.43 -42.93 5.90
C SER A 58 -5.26 -42.51 7.11
N TYR A 59 -6.18 -43.36 7.56
CA TYR A 59 -6.19 -43.83 8.96
C TYR A 59 -7.17 -45.00 9.09
N ARG A 60 -6.61 -46.20 9.00
CA ARG A 60 -7.28 -47.45 9.31
C ARG A 60 -7.46 -47.59 10.82
N LEU A 61 -8.69 -47.97 11.18
CA LEU A 61 -9.14 -48.51 12.46
C LEU A 61 -8.32 -49.73 12.89
N ALA A 62 -8.11 -49.87 14.21
CA ALA A 62 -8.88 -50.78 15.06
C ALA A 62 -8.12 -51.10 16.37
N HIS A 63 -8.82 -51.16 17.52
CA HIS A 63 -9.14 -52.42 18.21
C HIS A 63 -9.49 -52.25 19.70
N LEU A 64 -10.46 -53.10 20.08
CA LEU A 64 -10.69 -53.76 21.37
C LEU A 64 -11.51 -53.05 22.46
N ALA A 65 -12.78 -53.47 22.47
CA ALA A 65 -13.70 -53.42 23.58
C ALA A 65 -13.19 -54.22 24.79
N ARG A 66 -13.29 -53.61 25.99
CA ARG A 66 -13.26 -54.32 27.26
C ARG A 66 -14.49 -53.94 28.08
N ARG A 67 -15.20 -54.98 28.50
CA ARG A 67 -16.46 -54.95 29.26
C ARG A 67 -16.09 -54.91 30.75
N CYS A 68 -16.44 -53.84 31.47
CA CYS A 68 -16.42 -53.80 32.93
C CYS A 68 -17.83 -53.50 33.47
N ARG A 69 -18.29 -54.38 34.36
CA ARG A 69 -19.55 -54.31 35.10
C ARG A 69 -19.32 -53.57 36.42
N GLY A 70 -20.26 -52.70 36.80
CA GLY A 70 -20.68 -52.46 38.17
C GLY A 70 -19.75 -51.63 39.08
N GLY A 71 -20.16 -50.40 39.36
CA GLY A 71 -19.66 -49.57 40.46
C GLY A 71 -20.39 -48.23 40.45
N ALA A 72 -21.36 -48.06 41.35
CA ALA A 72 -22.08 -46.81 41.53
C ALA A 72 -21.12 -45.76 42.11
N VAL A 73 -21.00 -44.63 41.43
CA VAL A 73 -20.39 -43.42 41.97
C VAL A 73 -21.35 -42.25 41.74
N GLU A 74 -21.76 -41.73 42.88
CA GLU A 74 -22.49 -40.51 43.20
C GLU A 74 -22.49 -39.40 42.13
N GLU A 75 -23.69 -38.90 41.83
CA GLU A 75 -23.95 -37.76 40.95
C GLU A 75 -23.34 -36.47 41.54
N ALA A 76 -22.17 -36.11 41.06
CA ALA A 76 -21.73 -34.72 41.05
C ALA A 76 -22.04 -34.14 39.67
N SER A 77 -23.13 -33.38 39.55
CA SER A 77 -23.50 -32.67 38.32
C SER A 77 -22.54 -31.52 38.03
N VAL A 78 -21.37 -31.83 37.48
CA VAL A 78 -20.54 -30.86 36.77
C VAL A 78 -21.09 -30.79 35.34
N SER A 79 -21.95 -29.81 35.11
CA SER A 79 -22.55 -29.51 33.82
C SER A 79 -21.44 -29.41 32.75
N GLY A 80 -21.47 -30.37 31.84
CA GLY A 80 -20.38 -30.73 30.96
C GLY A 80 -19.87 -29.61 30.07
N ASN A 81 -18.58 -29.72 29.77
CA ASN A 81 -17.85 -29.01 28.73
C ASN A 81 -18.55 -29.21 27.37
N ARG A 82 -19.47 -28.31 27.02
CA ARG A 82 -20.05 -28.25 25.68
C ARG A 82 -19.00 -27.71 24.73
N VAL A 83 -18.31 -28.60 24.04
CA VAL A 83 -17.64 -28.25 22.79
C VAL A 83 -18.73 -27.73 21.86
N VAL A 84 -18.79 -26.42 21.68
CA VAL A 84 -19.70 -25.78 20.73
C VAL A 84 -19.22 -26.19 19.33
N THR A 85 -19.83 -27.23 18.76
CA THR A 85 -19.50 -27.77 17.44
C THR A 85 -20.25 -27.07 16.30
N SER A 86 -21.15 -26.12 16.60
CA SER A 86 -21.77 -25.29 15.56
C SER A 86 -20.99 -23.99 15.41
N PRO A 87 -20.58 -23.60 14.18
CA PRO A 87 -20.01 -22.28 13.96
C PRO A 87 -20.99 -21.21 14.47
N PRO A 88 -20.48 -20.14 15.08
CA PRO A 88 -21.33 -19.05 15.55
C PRO A 88 -22.17 -18.53 14.37
N PRO A 89 -23.43 -18.14 14.60
CA PRO A 89 -24.27 -17.60 13.54
C PRO A 89 -23.55 -16.41 12.89
N PRO A 90 -23.61 -16.30 11.54
CA PRO A 90 -22.94 -15.21 10.84
C PRO A 90 -23.44 -13.88 11.39
N SER A 91 -22.50 -13.05 11.84
CA SER A 91 -22.80 -11.71 12.31
C SER A 91 -23.49 -10.91 11.20
N ALA A 92 -24.43 -10.04 11.59
CA ALA A 92 -25.13 -9.19 10.65
C ALA A 92 -24.13 -8.39 9.80
N LEU A 93 -24.35 -8.38 8.49
CA LEU A 93 -23.50 -7.64 7.56
C LEU A 93 -23.53 -6.15 7.93
N ARG A 94 -22.35 -5.57 8.18
CA ARG A 94 -22.23 -4.12 8.36
C ARG A 94 -22.55 -3.42 7.03
N PRO A 95 -23.42 -2.40 7.02
CA PRO A 95 -23.69 -1.62 5.81
C PRO A 95 -22.40 -0.99 5.28
N LEU A 96 -22.12 -1.21 4.00
CA LEU A 96 -20.99 -0.58 3.32
C LEU A 96 -21.37 0.87 2.96
N VAL A 97 -20.75 1.84 3.64
CA VAL A 97 -20.88 3.26 3.29
C VAL A 97 -19.72 3.63 2.37
N LEU A 98 -20.03 3.86 1.10
CA LEU A 98 -19.07 4.34 0.11
C LEU A 98 -18.85 5.84 0.29
N PRO A 99 -17.60 6.33 0.14
CA PRO A 99 -17.33 7.77 0.17
C PRO A 99 -17.99 8.45 -1.04
N GLN A 100 -18.43 9.69 -0.85
CA GLN A 100 -18.96 10.48 -1.95
C GLN A 100 -17.81 10.98 -2.84
N ARG A 101 -18.06 10.99 -4.15
CA ARG A 101 -17.16 11.59 -5.14
C ARG A 101 -17.64 13.00 -5.47
N GLU A 102 -16.73 13.94 -5.47
CA GLU A 102 -16.92 15.28 -5.98
C GLU A 102 -16.15 15.43 -7.28
N GLU A 103 -16.76 16.05 -8.28
CA GLU A 103 -16.13 16.30 -9.57
C GLU A 103 -16.27 17.77 -9.93
N PHE A 104 -15.16 18.38 -10.32
CA PHE A 104 -15.16 19.77 -10.78
C PHE A 104 -14.13 19.98 -11.89
N LEU A 105 -14.35 21.03 -12.67
CA LEU A 105 -13.44 21.49 -13.72
C LEU A 105 -12.68 22.72 -13.21
N THR A 106 -11.37 22.72 -13.35
CA THR A 106 -10.54 23.91 -13.16
C THR A 106 -10.82 24.91 -14.28
N ALA A 107 -10.51 26.20 -14.07
CA ALA A 107 -10.66 27.24 -15.10
C ALA A 107 -9.95 26.87 -16.43
N ASP A 108 -8.83 26.14 -16.34
CA ASP A 108 -8.04 25.68 -17.48
C ASP A 108 -8.52 24.35 -18.09
N GLY A 109 -9.70 23.85 -17.68
CA GLY A 109 -10.31 22.65 -18.25
C GLY A 109 -9.81 21.31 -17.69
N LEU A 110 -8.94 21.32 -16.67
CA LEU A 110 -8.54 20.09 -15.98
C LEU A 110 -9.70 19.52 -15.16
N ARG A 111 -10.06 18.27 -15.42
CA ARG A 111 -11.06 17.53 -14.63
C ARG A 111 -10.43 16.97 -13.37
N VAL A 112 -10.96 17.36 -12.23
CA VAL A 112 -10.53 16.89 -10.91
C VAL A 112 -11.64 16.07 -10.30
N ILE A 113 -11.29 14.87 -9.82
CA ILE A 113 -12.18 13.98 -9.08
C ILE A 113 -11.61 13.86 -7.68
N LEU A 114 -12.38 14.28 -6.68
CA LEU A 114 -12.03 14.19 -5.27
C LEU A 114 -12.89 13.12 -4.60
N VAL A 115 -12.24 12.20 -3.89
CA VAL A 115 -12.89 11.23 -3.02
C VAL A 115 -12.32 11.45 -1.62
N GLU A 116 -13.15 11.96 -0.71
CA GLU A 116 -12.70 12.28 0.64
C GLU A 116 -12.90 11.07 1.57
N ASP A 117 -11.80 10.61 2.19
CA ASP A 117 -11.84 9.66 3.30
C ASP A 117 -11.04 10.23 4.47
N ARG A 118 -11.72 10.56 5.57
CA ARG A 118 -11.13 11.15 6.79
C ARG A 118 -10.64 10.11 7.81
N ARG A 119 -10.73 8.81 7.50
CA ARG A 119 -10.32 7.74 8.42
C ARG A 119 -8.79 7.65 8.55
N VAL A 120 -8.07 8.02 7.49
CA VAL A 120 -6.60 7.98 7.43
C VAL A 120 -6.06 9.31 6.90
N PRO A 121 -4.98 9.87 7.49
CA PRO A 121 -4.43 11.16 7.08
C PRO A 121 -3.48 11.03 5.88
N PHE A 122 -3.84 10.22 4.88
CA PHE A 122 -3.08 10.07 3.64
C PHE A 122 -3.82 10.71 2.48
N VAL A 123 -3.06 11.30 1.57
CA VAL A 123 -3.58 11.83 0.32
C VAL A 123 -2.79 11.20 -0.82
N THR A 124 -3.52 10.58 -1.75
CA THR A 124 -2.97 10.06 -2.99
C THR A 124 -3.48 10.91 -4.14
N LEU A 125 -2.55 11.46 -4.92
CA LEU A 125 -2.80 12.17 -6.15
C LEU A 125 -2.49 11.25 -7.33
N ARG A 126 -3.34 11.30 -8.35
CA ARG A 126 -3.15 10.57 -9.60
C ARG A 126 -3.43 11.52 -10.75
N LEU A 127 -2.40 11.87 -11.49
CA LEU A 127 -2.53 12.60 -12.73
C LEU A 127 -2.56 11.59 -13.88
N VAL A 128 -3.70 11.53 -14.59
CA VAL A 128 -3.87 10.63 -15.73
C VAL A 128 -3.85 11.44 -17.01
N VAL A 129 -2.92 11.10 -17.90
CA VAL A 129 -2.82 11.66 -19.24
C VAL A 129 -3.31 10.61 -20.23
N ARG A 130 -4.26 10.99 -21.10
CA ARG A 130 -4.82 10.12 -22.15
C ARG A 130 -3.85 9.98 -23.33
N ALA A 131 -2.62 9.61 -23.05
CA ALA A 131 -1.57 9.28 -23.99
C ALA A 131 -0.74 8.17 -23.36
N GLY A 132 -0.54 7.09 -24.11
CA GLY A 132 0.22 5.91 -23.69
C GLY A 132 1.03 5.39 -24.88
N SER A 133 1.57 4.17 -24.80
CA SER A 133 2.41 3.62 -25.87
C SER A 133 1.67 3.42 -27.20
N ALA A 134 0.34 3.38 -27.22
CA ALA A 134 -0.43 3.39 -28.47
C ALA A 134 -0.33 4.72 -29.24
N HIS A 135 0.14 5.79 -28.59
CA HIS A 135 0.39 7.10 -29.18
C HIS A 135 1.87 7.30 -29.50
N ASP A 136 2.73 6.30 -29.28
CA ASP A 136 4.12 6.35 -29.71
C ASP A 136 4.17 6.42 -31.25
N PRO A 137 4.98 7.33 -31.82
CA PRO A 137 5.11 7.40 -33.25
C PRO A 137 5.90 6.18 -33.75
N ALA A 138 5.67 5.77 -35.00
CA ALA A 138 6.19 4.50 -35.52
C ALA A 138 7.73 4.44 -35.57
N ASP A 139 8.38 5.60 -35.59
CA ASP A 139 9.82 5.80 -35.56
C ASP A 139 10.43 5.77 -34.14
N LEU A 140 9.63 5.95 -33.08
CA LEU A 140 10.10 5.99 -31.69
C LEU A 140 9.25 5.08 -30.77
N PRO A 141 9.35 3.75 -30.92
CA PRO A 141 8.64 2.83 -30.03
C PRO A 141 9.17 2.95 -28.60
N GLY A 142 8.28 3.02 -27.61
CA GLY A 142 8.66 3.09 -26.19
C GLY A 142 8.89 4.50 -25.67
N LEU A 143 8.63 5.53 -26.49
CA LEU A 143 8.75 6.94 -26.09
C LEU A 143 7.92 7.25 -24.84
N ALA A 144 6.67 6.77 -24.76
CA ALA A 144 5.84 6.99 -23.57
C ALA A 144 6.45 6.37 -22.31
N SER A 145 7.01 5.16 -22.41
CA SER A 145 7.64 4.48 -21.27
C SER A 145 8.91 5.20 -20.83
N LEU A 146 9.78 5.57 -21.77
CA LEU A 146 11.00 6.31 -21.48
C LEU A 146 10.66 7.67 -20.85
N THR A 147 9.70 8.39 -21.41
CA THR A 147 9.22 9.67 -20.86
C THR A 147 8.76 9.49 -19.41
N ALA A 148 7.98 8.45 -19.11
CA ALA A 148 7.53 8.18 -17.74
C ALA A 148 8.69 7.91 -16.77
N HIS A 149 9.72 7.16 -17.18
CA HIS A 149 10.91 6.94 -16.35
C HIS A 149 11.71 8.22 -16.13
N CYS A 150 11.92 9.01 -17.18
CA CYS A 150 12.67 10.26 -17.09
C CYS A 150 11.94 11.33 -16.24
N LEU A 151 10.61 11.32 -16.17
CA LEU A 151 9.84 12.23 -15.31
C LEU A 151 10.25 12.11 -13.83
N THR A 152 10.66 10.93 -13.36
CA THR A 152 11.08 10.74 -11.97
C THR A 152 12.55 11.01 -11.72
N GLN A 153 13.36 11.25 -12.76
CA GLN A 153 14.81 11.50 -12.66
C GLN A 153 15.16 12.97 -12.42
N GLY A 154 14.16 13.83 -12.19
CA GLY A 154 14.37 15.22 -11.79
C GLY A 154 13.76 16.24 -12.73
N THR A 155 14.02 17.50 -12.41
CA THR A 155 13.38 18.66 -13.03
C THR A 155 14.45 19.68 -13.42
N GLU A 156 14.08 20.65 -14.25
CA GLU A 156 15.00 21.75 -14.61
C GLU A 156 15.57 22.49 -13.39
N LYS A 157 14.88 22.45 -12.25
CA LYS A 157 15.29 23.10 -11.01
C LYS A 157 16.07 22.20 -10.07
N ARG A 158 15.91 20.88 -10.16
CA ARG A 158 16.48 19.89 -9.23
C ARG A 158 17.03 18.71 -9.99
N LYS A 159 18.32 18.44 -9.83
CA LYS A 159 18.94 17.20 -10.31
C LYS A 159 18.32 15.98 -9.64
N SER A 160 18.42 14.80 -10.27
CA SER A 160 17.87 13.52 -9.80
C SER A 160 18.01 13.29 -8.28
N PHE A 161 19.23 13.39 -7.75
CA PHE A 161 19.48 13.20 -6.31
C PHE A 161 18.77 14.23 -5.41
N GLN A 162 18.73 15.50 -5.82
CA GLN A 162 18.04 16.55 -5.05
C GLN A 162 16.52 16.39 -5.13
N PHE A 163 16.02 15.93 -6.27
CA PHE A 163 14.61 15.62 -6.46
C PHE A 163 14.19 14.45 -5.57
N ALA A 164 14.93 13.34 -5.61
CA ALA A 164 14.69 12.18 -4.75
C ALA A 164 14.70 12.57 -3.26
N ARG A 165 15.70 13.35 -2.82
CA ARG A 165 15.73 13.88 -1.45
C ARG A 165 14.52 14.74 -1.10
N ALA A 166 14.08 15.61 -2.01
CA ALA A 166 12.89 16.43 -1.77
C ALA A 166 11.61 15.60 -1.63
N VAL A 167 11.49 14.50 -2.37
CA VAL A 167 10.38 13.54 -2.23
C VAL A 167 10.45 12.82 -0.87
N GLU A 168 11.64 12.35 -0.48
CA GLU A 168 11.89 11.66 0.80
C GLU A 168 11.67 12.57 2.01
N GLU A 169 12.13 13.82 1.96
CA GLU A 169 11.96 14.81 3.04
C GLU A 169 10.49 15.10 3.33
N LEU A 170 9.62 15.00 2.31
CA LEU A 170 8.17 15.14 2.47
C LEU A 170 7.51 13.86 3.02
N GLY A 171 8.25 12.76 3.13
CA GLY A 171 7.71 11.43 3.41
C GLY A 171 6.74 10.97 2.32
N ALA A 172 7.00 11.38 1.07
CA ALA A 172 6.14 11.09 -0.06
C ALA A 172 6.70 9.92 -0.88
N THR A 173 5.82 9.25 -1.62
CA THR A 173 6.20 8.38 -2.75
C THR A 173 5.72 9.02 -4.04
N LEU A 174 6.53 8.97 -5.09
CA LEU A 174 6.19 9.48 -6.42
C LEU A 174 6.63 8.47 -7.47
N GLU A 175 5.69 8.12 -8.34
CA GLU A 175 5.86 7.08 -9.36
C GLU A 175 5.22 7.56 -10.67
N ALA A 176 5.78 7.16 -11.80
CA ALA A 176 5.24 7.44 -13.11
C ALA A 176 5.32 6.19 -14.00
N HIS A 177 4.23 5.89 -14.68
CA HIS A 177 4.12 4.73 -15.56
C HIS A 177 3.32 5.05 -16.82
N ALA A 178 3.72 4.46 -17.94
CA ALA A 178 2.98 4.50 -19.19
C ALA A 178 2.33 3.14 -19.46
N ASN A 179 1.02 3.14 -19.68
CA ASN A 179 0.29 1.99 -20.22
C ASN A 179 0.05 2.20 -21.73
N ARG A 180 -0.68 1.27 -22.35
CA ARG A 180 -1.02 1.37 -23.78
C ARG A 180 -1.90 2.60 -24.08
N ASP A 181 -2.93 2.83 -23.29
CA ASP A 181 -3.96 3.83 -23.60
C ASP A 181 -3.81 5.13 -22.77
N TYR A 182 -3.07 5.08 -21.67
CA TYR A 182 -2.87 6.24 -20.78
C TYR A 182 -1.53 6.15 -20.04
N SER A 183 -1.06 7.30 -19.57
CA SER A 183 0.08 7.41 -18.66
C SER A 183 -0.41 8.01 -17.35
N ILE A 184 0.22 7.59 -16.25
CA ILE A 184 -0.16 8.01 -14.90
C ILE A 184 1.07 8.46 -14.13
N VAL A 185 0.94 9.59 -13.45
CA VAL A 185 1.87 10.03 -12.40
C VAL A 185 1.12 9.97 -11.09
N SER A 186 1.55 9.09 -10.19
CA SER A 186 0.95 8.89 -8.87
C SER A 186 1.88 9.39 -7.79
N ALA A 187 1.32 10.05 -6.79
CA ALA A 187 2.07 10.47 -5.62
C ALA A 187 1.25 10.34 -4.34
N THR A 188 1.87 9.87 -3.27
CA THR A 188 1.20 9.68 -1.97
C THR A 188 1.98 10.37 -0.87
N VAL A 189 1.28 11.06 0.03
CA VAL A 189 1.89 11.78 1.16
C VAL A 189 0.91 11.91 2.34
N LEU A 190 1.41 12.28 3.52
CA LEU A 190 0.56 12.72 4.63
C LEU A 190 -0.19 14.01 4.28
N ALA A 191 -1.44 14.12 4.75
CA ALA A 191 -2.33 15.24 4.46
C ALA A 191 -1.74 16.63 4.77
N GLU A 192 -0.87 16.74 5.78
CA GLU A 192 -0.18 17.99 6.15
C GLU A 192 0.76 18.52 5.07
N ASN A 193 1.35 17.62 4.27
CA ASN A 193 2.35 17.94 3.24
C ASN A 193 1.75 18.05 1.83
N LEU A 194 0.42 17.99 1.69
CA LEU A 194 -0.28 18.02 0.41
C LEU A 194 0.13 19.23 -0.46
N ASN A 195 0.21 20.42 0.12
CA ASN A 195 0.57 21.63 -0.62
C ASN A 195 1.98 21.56 -1.20
N SER A 196 2.93 20.99 -0.46
CA SER A 196 4.30 20.79 -0.91
C SER A 196 4.36 19.75 -2.02
N LEU A 197 3.62 18.65 -1.88
CA LEU A 197 3.52 17.62 -2.91
C LEU A 197 2.92 18.16 -4.22
N LEU A 198 1.84 18.95 -4.14
CA LEU A 198 1.22 19.55 -5.34
C LEU A 198 2.20 20.45 -6.10
N ARG A 199 3.02 21.22 -5.39
CA ARG A 199 4.07 22.05 -6.01
C ARG A 199 5.13 21.20 -6.69
N LEU A 200 5.57 20.13 -6.03
CA LEU A 200 6.58 19.22 -6.57
C LEU A 200 6.04 18.49 -7.81
N LEU A 201 4.84 17.93 -7.73
CA LEU A 201 4.18 17.26 -8.85
C LEU A 201 3.94 18.20 -10.03
N ALA A 202 3.55 19.45 -9.76
CA ALA A 202 3.38 20.46 -10.82
C ALA A 202 4.71 20.92 -11.43
N GLU A 203 5.83 20.76 -10.74
CA GLU A 203 7.17 20.99 -11.29
C GLU A 203 7.61 19.82 -12.16
N THR A 204 7.47 18.59 -11.66
CA THR A 204 7.77 17.35 -12.37
C THR A 204 7.09 17.28 -13.74
N VAL A 205 5.80 17.61 -13.79
CA VAL A 205 5.00 17.48 -15.02
C VAL A 205 5.26 18.63 -16.01
N ARG A 206 5.61 19.83 -15.53
CA ARG A 206 5.74 21.03 -16.39
C ARG A 206 7.17 21.35 -16.79
N MET A 207 8.15 20.95 -16.00
CA MET A 207 9.57 21.29 -16.18
C MET A 207 10.48 20.07 -15.98
N PRO A 208 10.24 18.95 -16.70
CA PRO A 208 11.16 17.82 -16.68
C PRO A 208 12.49 18.19 -17.34
N ALA A 209 13.62 17.75 -16.77
CA ALA A 209 14.94 18.11 -17.28
C ALA A 209 15.34 17.34 -18.56
N PHE A 210 14.94 16.06 -18.67
CA PHE A 210 15.37 15.13 -19.73
C PHE A 210 16.88 15.23 -20.03
N SER A 211 17.72 15.15 -18.99
CA SER A 211 19.18 15.16 -19.18
C SER A 211 19.64 13.90 -19.91
N GLU A 212 20.58 14.05 -20.83
CA GLU A 212 21.15 12.95 -21.64
C GLU A 212 21.57 11.76 -20.77
N GLU A 213 22.26 12.04 -19.65
CA GLU A 213 22.72 11.02 -18.70
C GLU A 213 21.59 10.13 -18.15
N GLU A 214 20.35 10.64 -18.06
CA GLU A 214 19.19 9.91 -17.54
C GLU A 214 18.38 9.21 -18.64
N VAL A 215 18.62 9.57 -19.90
CA VAL A 215 17.97 8.99 -21.07
C VAL A 215 18.72 7.74 -21.54
N GLU A 216 20.04 7.70 -21.33
CA GLU A 216 20.92 6.60 -21.76
C GLU A 216 21.00 5.41 -20.76
N LEU A 217 20.38 5.52 -19.58
CA LEU A 217 20.38 4.49 -18.51
C LEU A 217 19.42 3.33 -18.78
#